data_AF-A0A524RT09-F1
#
_entry.id   AF-A0A524RT09-F1
#
_cell.length_a   1.000
_cell.length_b   1.000
_cell.length_c   1.000
_cell.angle_alpha   90.00
_cell.angle_beta   90.00
_cell.angle_gamma   90.00
#
_symmetry.space_group_name_H-M   'P 1'
#
loop_
_entity.id
_entity.type
_entity.pdbx_description
1 polymer ?
#
loop_
_entity_poly.entity_id
_entity_poly.type
_entity_poly.pdbx_seq_one_letter_code
_entity_poly.pdbx_strand_id
1 'polypeptide(L)' 'MLYVEPIYLKASAGGLPTLIRVVVSDGRRIAMEPSLEEAIDSLLQRPPAALTPAGDGAVTPPQSPRDGSLAGSEAQ' A
#
# COMPACT_ATOMS: atom_id res chain seq x y z
N MET A 1 -9.35 27.28 4.17
CA MET A 1 -8.12 27.03 4.95
C MET A 1 -8.02 25.53 5.16
N LEU A 2 -6.88 24.91 4.92
CA LEU A 2 -6.67 23.48 5.07
C LEU A 2 -5.60 23.24 6.13
N TYR A 3 -5.91 22.44 7.14
CA TYR A 3 -4.98 22.05 8.20
C TYR A 3 -4.60 20.59 8.03
N VAL A 4 -3.31 20.28 8.20
CA VAL A 4 -2.74 18.94 8.01
C VAL A 4 -1.79 18.64 9.15
N GLU A 5 -2.02 17.54 9.86
CA GLU A 5 -1.14 17.06 10.93
C GLU A 5 -0.83 15.55 10.74
N PRO A 6 0.46 15.17 10.63
CA PRO A 6 0.86 13.77 10.55
C PRO A 6 0.98 13.10 11.92
N ILE A 7 0.51 11.85 12.05
CA ILE A 7 0.65 11.04 13.26
C ILE A 7 1.74 9.97 13.06
N TYR A 8 2.76 10.01 13.90
CA TYR A 8 3.87 9.05 13.91
C TYR A 8 3.79 8.15 15.13
N LEU A 9 3.83 6.83 14.94
CA LEU A 9 3.93 5.89 16.06
C LEU A 9 5.41 5.72 16.44
N LYS A 10 5.72 5.83 17.73
CA LYS A 10 7.06 5.50 18.24
C LYS A 10 7.25 3.99 18.21
N ALA A 11 8.26 3.50 17.49
CA ALA A 11 8.59 2.08 17.48
C ALA A 11 9.14 1.65 18.87
N SER A 12 8.55 0.62 19.49
CA SER A 12 8.98 0.12 20.81
C SER A 12 10.40 -0.47 20.82
N ALA A 13 10.90 -0.95 19.68
CA ALA A 13 12.15 -1.71 19.59
C ALA A 13 13.22 -1.06 18.68
N GLY A 14 13.23 0.28 18.56
CA GLY A 14 14.34 1.00 17.92
C GLY A 14 14.35 1.02 16.38
N GLY A 15 13.18 0.96 15.74
CA GLY A 15 13.02 1.17 14.28
C GLY A 15 12.60 2.61 13.92
N LEU A 16 12.71 2.96 12.63
CA LEU A 16 12.18 4.22 12.08
C LEU A 16 10.68 4.36 12.42
N PRO A 17 10.20 5.54 12.86
CA PRO A 17 8.78 5.74 13.12
C PRO A 17 7.99 5.49 11.83
N THR A 18 7.05 4.54 11.87
CA THR A 18 6.11 4.34 10.77
C THR A 18 5.01 5.39 10.85
N LEU A 19 4.77 6.08 9.73
CA LEU A 19 3.60 6.93 9.55
C LEU A 19 2.37 6.03 9.70
N ILE A 20 1.52 6.31 10.67
CA ILE A 20 0.32 5.51 10.90
C ILE A 20 -0.89 6.12 10.21
N ARG A 21 -1.11 7.45 10.33
CA ARG A 21 -2.23 8.18 9.71
C ARG A 21 -1.96 9.67 9.55
N VAL A 22 -2.72 10.33 8.67
CA VAL A 22 -2.74 11.78 8.44
C VAL A 22 -4.12 12.33 8.81
N VAL A 23 -4.16 13.42 9.55
CA VAL A 23 -5.39 14.15 9.88
C VAL A 23 -5.47 15.42 9.02
N VAL A 24 -6.61 15.61 8.35
CA VAL A 24 -6.87 16.78 7.51
C VAL A 24 -8.19 17.45 7.91
N SER A 25 -8.21 18.79 7.97
CA SER A 25 -9.43 19.55 8.28
C SER A 25 -9.59 20.82 7.44
N ASP A 26 -10.83 21.12 7.06
CA ASP A 26 -11.23 22.38 6.40
C ASP A 26 -11.83 23.42 7.39
N GLY A 27 -11.80 23.13 8.70
CA GLY A 27 -12.40 23.94 9.76
C GLY A 27 -13.88 23.63 10.05
N ARG A 28 -14.53 22.76 9.26
CA ARG A 28 -15.90 22.27 9.51
C ARG A 28 -15.96 20.75 9.62
N ARG A 29 -15.06 20.07 8.92
CA ARG A 29 -14.95 18.61 8.84
C ARG A 29 -13.51 18.19 9.09
N ILE A 30 -13.35 16.95 9.53
CA ILE A 30 -12.07 16.31 9.82
C ILE A 30 -12.10 14.92 9.20
N ALA A 31 -11.02 14.54 8.52
CA ALA A 31 -10.80 13.19 7.98
C ALA A 31 -9.47 12.64 8.52
N MET A 32 -9.44 11.33 8.80
CA MET A 32 -8.26 10.63 9.32
C MET A 32 -8.04 9.33 8.56
N GLU A 33 -7.03 9.31 7.70
CA GLU A 33 -6.76 8.18 6.80
C GLU A 33 -5.26 7.81 6.82
N PRO A 34 -4.88 6.60 6.34
CA PRO A 34 -3.49 6.16 6.29
C PRO A 34 -2.57 7.09 5.49
N SER A 35 -3.09 7.69 4.41
CA SER A 35 -2.36 8.61 3.55
C SER A 35 -3.01 9.99 3.46
N LEU A 36 -2.21 10.99 3.07
CA LEU A 36 -2.71 12.34 2.81
C LEU A 36 -3.75 12.35 1.68
N GLU A 37 -3.53 11.55 0.63
CA GLU A 37 -4.42 11.49 -0.54
C GLU A 37 -5.80 10.95 -0.15
N GLU A 38 -5.85 9.83 0.57
CA GLU A 38 -7.09 9.27 1.11
C GLU A 38 -7.79 10.25 2.06
N ALA A 39 -7.04 10.94 2.92
CA ALA A 39 -7.62 11.91 3.86
C ALA A 39 -8.25 13.10 3.13
N ILE A 40 -7.64 13.57 2.04
CA ILE A 40 -8.20 14.62 1.18
C ILE A 40 -9.46 14.12 0.47
N ASP A 41 -9.42 12.91 -0.09
CA ASP A 41 -10.57 12.31 -0.78
C ASP A 41 -11.76 12.13 0.16
N SER A 42 -11.50 11.62 1.37
CA SER A 42 -12.46 11.44 2.44
C SER A 42 -13.05 12.80 2.88
N LEU A 43 -12.21 13.84 3.05
CA LEU A 43 -12.66 15.18 3.41
C LEU A 43 -13.55 15.82 2.31
N LEU A 44 -13.21 15.59 1.04
CA LEU A 44 -13.94 16.09 -0.12
C LEU A 44 -15.12 15.20 -0.55
N GLN A 45 -15.35 14.07 0.12
CA GLN A 45 -16.37 13.08 -0.22
C GLN A 45 -16.24 12.56 -1.66
N ARG A 46 -15.00 12.46 -2.15
CA ARG A 46 -14.72 11.92 -3.47
C ARG A 46 -14.87 10.39 -3.41
N PRO A 47 -15.47 9.74 -4.42
CA PRO A 47 -15.42 8.29 -4.50
C PRO A 47 -13.95 7.83 -4.44
N PRO A 48 -13.66 6.75 -3.70
CA PRO A 48 -12.30 6.26 -3.56
C PRO A 48 -11.71 6.02 -4.95
N ALA A 49 -10.53 6.58 -5.20
CA ALA A 49 -9.78 6.21 -6.39
C ALA A 49 -9.62 4.68 -6.38
N ALA A 50 -9.88 4.04 -7.52
CA ALA A 50 -9.70 2.60 -7.62
C ALA A 50 -8.26 2.27 -7.23
N LEU A 51 -8.10 1.60 -6.08
CA LEU A 51 -6.81 1.21 -5.55
C LEU A 51 -6.25 0.15 -6.51
N THR A 52 -5.52 0.54 -7.55
CA THR A 52 -4.54 -0.38 -8.14
C THR A 52 -3.52 -0.61 -7.05
N PRO A 53 -3.38 -1.84 -6.50
CA PRO A 53 -2.34 -2.11 -5.54
C PRO A 53 -1.01 -1.75 -6.20
N ALA A 54 -0.37 -0.68 -5.72
CA ALA A 54 1.02 -0.41 -6.00
C ALA A 54 1.77 -1.59 -5.37
N GLY A 55 2.14 -2.56 -6.21
CA GLY A 55 2.70 -3.82 -5.76
C GLY A 55 3.89 -3.57 -4.83
N ASP A 56 3.76 -4.06 -3.60
CA ASP A 56 4.91 -4.35 -2.77
C ASP A 56 5.78 -5.37 -3.53
N GLY A 57 6.80 -4.88 -4.23
CA GLY A 57 8.09 -5.54 -4.43
C GLY A 57 8.14 -7.03 -4.78
N ALA A 58 7.08 -7.64 -5.31
CA ALA A 58 7.13 -9.00 -5.82
C ALA A 58 7.71 -8.94 -7.24
N VAL A 59 9.04 -8.85 -7.32
CA VAL A 59 9.77 -9.38 -8.46
C VAL A 59 9.48 -10.88 -8.52
N THR A 60 8.39 -11.26 -9.16
CA THR A 60 8.21 -12.65 -9.59
C THR A 60 9.33 -12.89 -10.60
N PRO A 61 10.33 -13.74 -10.31
CA PRO A 61 11.33 -14.06 -11.32
C PRO A 61 10.59 -14.64 -12.54
N PRO A 62 11.01 -14.33 -13.77
CA PRO A 62 10.40 -14.90 -14.95
C PRO A 62 10.52 -16.42 -14.86
N GLN A 63 9.37 -17.10 -14.76
CA GLN A 63 9.33 -18.55 -14.81
C GLN A 63 9.95 -18.96 -16.13
N SER A 64 11.12 -19.61 -16.07
CA SER A 64 11.79 -20.08 -17.27
C SER A 64 10.86 -21.08 -17.97
N PRO A 65 10.61 -20.94 -19.27
CA PRO A 65 9.86 -21.93 -20.02
C PRO A 65 10.68 -23.23 -20.01
N ARG A 66 10.22 -24.24 -19.27
CA ARG A 66 10.70 -25.60 -19.48
C ARG A 66 10.00 -26.14 -20.73
N ASP A 67 10.48 -25.67 -21.87
CA ASP A 67 10.26 -26.35 -23.15
C ASP A 67 11.17 -27.57 -23.19
N GLY A 68 10.53 -28.74 -23.24
CA GLY A 68 11.01 -29.99 -23.84
C GLY A 68 12.30 -30.61 -23.31
N SER A 69 12.28 -31.93 -23.09
CA SER A 69 13.13 -32.88 -23.84
C SER A 69 13.26 -34.22 -23.10
N LEU A 70 12.86 -35.28 -23.82
CA LEU A 70 13.32 -36.68 -23.77
C LEU A 70 12.66 -37.66 -22.79
N ALA A 71 11.68 -38.38 -23.35
CA ALA A 71 11.64 -39.85 -23.47
C ALA A 71 12.59 -40.70 -22.60
N GLY A 72 12.01 -41.71 -21.94
CA GLY A 72 12.69 -42.90 -21.41
C GLY A 72 11.93 -43.46 -20.21
N SER A 73 10.99 -44.39 -20.41
CA SER A 73 11.18 -45.86 -20.35
C SER A 73 11.05 -46.43 -18.93
N GLU A 74 10.06 -47.32 -18.81
CA GLU A 74 10.12 -48.61 -18.09
C GLU A 74 9.88 -48.68 -16.57
N ALA A 75 8.69 -49.24 -16.28
CA ALA A 75 8.41 -50.40 -15.42
C ALA A 75 9.29 -50.66 -14.18
N GLN A 76 8.63 -50.72 -13.02
CA GLN A 76 8.73 -51.88 -12.14
C GLN A 76 7.44 -52.05 -11.33
#